data_AF-A0A821PTS6-F1
#
_entry.id   AF-A0A821PTS6-F1
#
_cell.length_a   1.000
_cell.length_b   1.000
_cell.length_c   1.000
_cell.angle_alpha   90.00
_cell.angle_beta   90.00
_cell.angle_gamma   90.00
#
_symmetry.space_group_name_H-M   'P 1'
#
loop_
_entity.id
_entity.type
_entity.pdbx_description
1 polymer ?
#
loop_
_entity_poly.entity_id
_entity_poly.type
_entity_poly.pdbx_seq_one_letter_code
_entity_poly.pdbx_strand_id
1 'polypeptide(L)'
;GSCVHKFTLEGTFVKRFGSETSSAFPQALSSPRGITAFPDTNHLLVADSHNDRLVLFDDNGEFQQLITSGIEYPESLAVNKKGDIFVAMTDRVDIFSRHN
;
A
#
# COMPACT_ATOMS: atom_id res chain seq x y z
N GLY A 1 1.26 14.74 -7.38
CA GLY A 1 0.45 13.63 -7.94
C GLY A 1 0.34 12.56 -6.88
N SER A 2 -0.70 11.72 -6.95
CA SER A 2 -0.89 10.57 -6.05
C SER A 2 0.28 9.60 -6.24
N CYS A 3 1.16 9.48 -5.24
CA CYS A 3 2.34 8.62 -5.28
C CYS A 3 2.94 8.46 -3.88
N VAL A 4 3.86 7.51 -3.75
CA VAL A 4 4.72 7.36 -2.57
C VAL A 4 6.07 8.00 -2.86
N HIS A 5 6.62 8.72 -1.89
CA HIS A 5 7.98 9.28 -1.94
C HIS A 5 8.88 8.54 -0.95
N LYS A 6 10.05 8.09 -1.41
CA LYS A 6 11.10 7.49 -0.57
C LYS A 6 12.19 8.53 -0.31
N PHE A 7 12.58 8.65 0.96
CA PHE A 7 13.66 9.54 1.41
C PHE A 7 14.67 8.75 2.24
N THR A 8 15.90 9.24 2.33
CA THR A 8 16.84 8.81 3.37
C THR A 8 16.46 9.43 4.73
N LEU A 9 17.05 8.96 5.83
CA LEU A 9 16.79 9.52 7.16
C LEU A 9 17.33 10.95 7.31
N GLU A 10 18.27 11.34 6.46
CA GLU A 10 18.78 12.72 6.35
C GLU A 10 17.84 13.62 5.53
N GLY A 11 16.72 13.10 5.04
CA GLY A 11 15.72 13.84 4.26
C GLY A 11 16.04 13.96 2.76
N THR A 12 17.01 13.21 2.24
CA THR A 12 17.35 13.24 0.81
C THR A 12 16.32 12.45 0.02
N PHE A 13 15.73 13.07 -1.02
CA PHE A 13 14.81 12.37 -1.93
C PHE A 13 15.54 11.28 -2.72
N VAL A 14 15.01 10.05 -2.66
CA VAL A 14 15.55 8.89 -3.38
C VAL A 14 14.77 8.66 -4.67
N LYS A 15 13.46 8.43 -4.54
CA LYS A 15 12.58 8.18 -5.69
C LYS A 15 11.11 8.35 -5.31
N ARG A 16 10.26 8.34 -6.33
CA ARG A 16 8.82 8.19 -6.19
C ARG A 16 8.30 7.03 -7.04
N PHE A 17 7.16 6.47 -6.65
CA PHE A 17 6.49 5.41 -7.40
C PHE A 17 4.97 5.50 -7.24
N GLY A 18 4.26 4.82 -8.14
CA GLY A 18 2.81 4.81 -8.21
C GLY A 18 2.18 6.04 -8.85
N SER A 19 2.97 6.86 -9.58
CA SER A 19 2.52 8.09 -10.23
C SER A 19 2.07 7.92 -11.68
N GLU A 20 1.72 6.70 -12.11
CA GLU A 20 1.25 6.46 -13.48
C GLU A 20 -0.02 7.27 -13.76
N THR A 21 -0.14 7.77 -14.98
CA THR A 21 -1.18 8.74 -15.34
C THR A 21 -2.53 8.11 -15.66
N SER A 22 -2.55 6.80 -15.92
CA SER A 22 -3.77 6.05 -16.23
C SER A 22 -4.14 5.14 -15.07
N SER A 23 -5.35 5.32 -14.53
CA SER A 23 -5.95 4.45 -13.51
C SER A 23 -6.16 3.01 -13.99
N ALA A 24 -6.02 2.73 -15.29
CA ALA A 24 -6.03 1.37 -15.83
C ALA A 24 -4.81 0.55 -15.38
N PHE A 25 -3.71 1.22 -15.00
CA PHE A 25 -2.52 0.54 -14.50
C PHE A 25 -2.68 0.21 -13.01
N PRO A 26 -2.44 -1.05 -12.59
CA PRO A 26 -2.62 -1.45 -11.19
C PRO A 26 -1.65 -0.73 -10.24
N GLN A 27 -0.52 -0.23 -10.74
CA GLN A 27 0.42 0.59 -9.99
C GLN A 27 0.01 2.07 -9.86
N ALA A 28 -0.97 2.56 -10.63
CA ALA A 28 -1.38 3.97 -10.60
C ALA A 28 -2.17 4.28 -9.33
N LEU A 29 -1.55 4.94 -8.36
CA LEU A 29 -2.19 5.27 -7.08
C LEU A 29 -3.12 6.48 -7.23
N SER A 30 -4.17 6.51 -6.41
CA SER A 30 -5.11 7.61 -6.27
C SER A 30 -5.42 7.87 -4.79
N SER A 31 -4.94 9.00 -4.27
CA SER A 31 -5.07 9.39 -2.86
C SER A 31 -4.64 8.28 -1.87
N PRO A 32 -3.39 7.77 -1.97
CA PRO A 32 -2.91 6.79 -1.02
C PRO A 32 -2.85 7.39 0.40
N ARG A 33 -3.45 6.72 1.39
CA ARG A 33 -3.54 7.23 2.78
C ARG A 33 -2.67 6.47 3.79
N GLY A 34 -2.45 5.18 3.56
CA GLY A 34 -1.72 4.30 4.47
C GLY A 34 -0.63 3.49 3.78
N ILE A 35 0.43 3.16 4.52
CA ILE A 35 1.51 2.30 4.05
C ILE A 35 2.08 1.48 5.22
N THR A 36 2.42 0.22 4.97
CA THR A 36 3.17 -0.64 5.91
C THR A 36 4.16 -1.53 5.14
N ALA A 37 5.16 -2.07 5.84
CA ALA A 37 6.13 -3.00 5.26
C ALA A 37 5.96 -4.40 5.86
N PHE A 38 6.00 -5.44 5.03
CA PHE A 38 6.03 -6.82 5.52
C PHE A 38 7.38 -7.12 6.18
N PRO A 39 7.40 -7.73 7.38
CA PRO A 39 8.63 -7.93 8.14
C PRO A 39 9.65 -8.87 7.47
N ASP A 40 9.18 -9.84 6.68
CA ASP A 40 10.06 -10.86 6.10
C ASP A 40 10.62 -10.47 4.72
N THR A 41 9.92 -9.61 3.98
CA THR A 41 10.28 -9.28 2.58
C THR A 41 10.59 -7.81 2.36
N ASN A 42 10.27 -6.92 3.31
CA ASN A 42 10.25 -5.47 3.14
C ASN A 42 9.35 -4.98 1.99
N HIS A 43 8.44 -5.82 1.47
CA HIS A 43 7.45 -5.36 0.51
C HIS A 43 6.53 -4.34 1.15
N LEU A 44 6.18 -3.30 0.40
CA LEU A 44 5.39 -2.17 0.83
C LEU A 44 3.94 -2.37 0.41
N LEU A 45 3.04 -2.48 1.38
CA LEU A 45 1.60 -2.50 1.14
C LEU A 45 1.06 -1.08 1.27
N VAL A 46 0.37 -0.60 0.24
CA VAL A 46 -0.20 0.74 0.18
C VAL A 46 -1.73 0.64 0.14
N ALA A 47 -2.39 1.44 0.99
CA ALA A 47 -3.83 1.67 0.95
C ALA A 47 -4.11 2.74 -0.11
N ASP A 48 -4.60 2.28 -1.27
CA ASP A 48 -4.91 3.13 -2.43
C ASP A 48 -6.37 3.60 -2.34
N SER A 49 -6.60 4.53 -1.42
CA SER A 49 -7.92 4.77 -0.82
C SER A 49 -9.00 5.24 -1.79
N HIS A 50 -8.68 6.02 -2.83
CA HIS A 50 -9.71 6.44 -3.79
C HIS A 50 -9.99 5.36 -4.84
N ASN A 51 -9.10 4.38 -4.99
CA ASN A 51 -9.33 3.22 -5.85
C ASN A 51 -9.86 2.01 -5.07
N ASP A 52 -10.22 2.19 -3.79
CA ASP A 52 -10.81 1.18 -2.91
C ASP A 52 -10.05 -0.17 -2.90
N ARG A 53 -8.72 -0.10 -2.81
CA ARG A 53 -7.86 -1.28 -2.97
C ARG A 53 -6.58 -1.22 -2.16
N LEU A 54 -5.94 -2.39 -2.02
CA LEU A 54 -4.61 -2.52 -1.43
C LEU A 54 -3.60 -3.02 -2.47
N VAL A 55 -2.50 -2.29 -2.62
CA VAL A 55 -1.50 -2.55 -3.66
C VAL A 55 -0.14 -2.85 -3.03
N LEU A 56 0.49 -3.93 -3.45
CA LEU A 56 1.81 -4.35 -2.98
C LEU A 56 2.89 -3.89 -3.98
N PHE A 57 3.91 -3.24 -3.45
CA PHE A 57 5.15 -2.90 -4.14
C PHE A 57 6.33 -3.60 -3.44
N ASP A 58 7.45 -3.78 -4.14
CA ASP A 58 8.70 -4.13 -3.48
C ASP A 58 9.36 -2.89 -2.82
N ASP A 59 10.51 -3.06 -2.16
CA ASP A 59 11.22 -1.92 -1.54
C ASP A 59 11.83 -0.95 -2.57
N ASN A 60 11.92 -1.37 -3.84
CA ASN A 60 12.26 -0.48 -4.94
C ASN A 60 11.04 0.28 -5.45
N GLY A 61 9.81 0.01 -4.98
CA GLY A 61 8.61 0.67 -5.49
C GLY A 61 8.14 0.13 -6.84
N GLU A 62 8.57 -1.07 -7.22
CA GLU A 62 8.03 -1.80 -8.37
C GLU A 62 6.77 -2.55 -7.96
N PHE A 63 5.73 -2.46 -8.79
CA PHE A 63 4.47 -3.14 -8.52
C PHE A 63 4.65 -4.65 -8.52
N GLN A 64 4.13 -5.30 -7.47
CA GLN A 64 4.17 -6.74 -7.31
C GLN A 64 2.78 -7.35 -7.49
N GLN A 65 1.78 -6.80 -6.80
CA GLN A 65 0.47 -7.44 -6.73
C GLN A 65 -0.65 -6.47 -6.31
N LEU A 66 -1.85 -6.68 -6.86
CA LEU A 66 -3.10 -6.19 -6.26
C LEU A 66 -3.57 -7.20 -5.22
N ILE A 67 -3.50 -6.85 -3.93
CA ILE A 67 -3.87 -7.79 -2.84
C ILE A 67 -5.38 -8.00 -2.81
N THR A 68 -6.13 -6.92 -2.92
CA THR A 68 -7.60 -6.94 -2.90
C THR A 68 -8.15 -5.61 -3.40
N SER A 69 -9.42 -5.63 -3.82
CA SER A 69 -10.20 -4.47 -4.27
C SER A 69 -11.60 -4.51 -3.65
N GLY A 70 -12.28 -3.37 -3.60
CA GLY A 70 -13.60 -3.24 -2.96
C GLY A 70 -13.51 -3.06 -1.44
N ILE A 71 -12.32 -2.72 -0.92
CA ILE A 71 -12.21 -2.20 0.44
C ILE A 71 -12.45 -0.71 0.34
N GLU A 72 -13.60 -0.25 0.82
CA GLU A 72 -14.02 1.14 0.74
C GLU A 72 -13.15 2.03 1.63
N TYR A 73 -12.47 3.03 1.04
CA TYR A 73 -11.64 4.02 1.74
C TYR A 73 -10.67 3.47 2.82
N PRO A 74 -9.75 2.53 2.51
CA PRO A 74 -8.73 2.10 3.44
C PRO A 74 -7.81 3.27 3.81
N GLU A 75 -7.65 3.55 5.10
CA GLU A 75 -6.89 4.71 5.56
C GLU A 75 -5.56 4.35 6.19
N SER A 76 -5.53 3.30 7.03
CA SER A 76 -4.34 2.90 7.76
C SER A 76 -4.13 1.39 7.68
N LEU A 77 -2.85 1.01 7.68
CA LEU A 77 -2.41 -0.37 7.56
C LEU A 77 -1.44 -0.71 8.68
N ALA A 78 -1.57 -1.92 9.20
CA ALA A 78 -0.53 -2.54 10.03
C ALA A 78 -0.37 -4.01 9.61
N VAL A 79 0.83 -4.56 9.84
CA VAL A 79 1.10 -5.98 9.62
C VAL A 79 1.80 -6.55 10.84
N ASN A 80 1.35 -7.73 11.29
CA ASN A 80 1.99 -8.41 12.40
C ASN A 80 3.08 -9.39 11.93
N LYS A 81 3.79 -10.03 12.87
CA LYS A 81 4.84 -11.01 12.57
C LYS A 81 4.38 -12.29 11.87
N LYS A 82 3.07 -12.56 11.84
CA LYS A 82 2.49 -13.70 11.10
C LYS A 82 2.15 -13.32 9.65
N GLY A 83 2.22 -12.04 9.31
CA GLY A 83 1.78 -11.52 8.02
C GLY A 83 0.28 -11.23 7.94
N ASP A 84 -0.44 -11.18 9.06
CA ASP A 84 -1.83 -10.69 9.07
C ASP A 84 -1.83 -9.19 8.81
N ILE A 85 -2.69 -8.75 7.89
CA ILE A 85 -2.85 -7.35 7.49
C ILE A 85 -4.09 -6.79 8.20
N PHE A 86 -3.89 -5.73 8.96
CA PHE A 86 -4.95 -4.98 9.62
C PHE A 86 -5.21 -3.74 8.78
N VAL A 87 -6.47 -3.52 8.40
CA VAL A 87 -6.89 -2.43 7.53
C VAL A 87 -7.93 -1.63 8.28
N ALA A 88 -7.60 -0.40 8.63
CA ALA A 88 -8.56 0.51 9.25
C ALA A 88 -9.22 1.38 8.18
N MET A 89 -10.55 1.39 8.23
CA MET A 89 -11.42 2.32 7.51
C MET A 89 -12.09 3.25 8.52
N THR A 90 -12.92 4.17 8.03
CA THR A 90 -13.62 5.15 8.88
C THR A 90 -14.55 4.48 9.91
N ASP A 91 -15.18 3.35 9.56
CA ASP A 91 -16.25 2.71 10.33
C ASP A 91 -15.89 1.33 10.89
N ARG A 92 -14.85 0.68 10.38
CA ARG A 92 -14.45 -0.67 10.79
C ARG A 92 -12.96 -0.94 10.62
N VAL A 93 -12.52 -2.08 11.17
CA VAL A 93 -11.19 -2.64 10.95
C VAL A 93 -11.34 -4.06 10.44
N ASP A 94 -10.81 -4.33 9.25
CA ASP A 94 -10.77 -5.67 8.66
C ASP A 94 -9.39 -6.31 8.90
N ILE A 95 -9.36 -7.64 9.05
CA ILE A 95 -8.12 -8.41 9.20
C ILE A 95 -8.04 -9.44 8.07
N PHE A 96 -6.99 -9.37 7.28
CA PHE A 96 -6.68 -10.33 6.23
C PHE A 96 -5.55 -11.23 6.67
N SER A 97 -5.83 -12.52 6.81
CA SER A 97 -4.85 -13.54 7.14
C SER A 97 -4.53 -14.39 5.92
N ARG A 98 -3.31 -14.92 5.84
CA ARG A 98 -3.00 -15.97 4.87
C ARG A 98 -3.81 -17.21 5.23
N HIS A 99 -4.68 -17.66 4.32
CA HIS A 99 -5.23 -19.00 4.40
C HIS A 99 -4.19 -19.98 3.85
N ASN A 100 -3.97 -21.08 4.58
CA ASN A 100 -3.24 -22.25 4.07
C ASN A 100 -4.03 -22.94 2.97
#